data_AF-X1Q8Y2-F1
#
_entry.id   AF-X1Q8Y2-F1
#
_cell.length_a   1.000
_cell.length_b   1.000
_cell.length_c   1.000
_cell.angle_alpha   90.00
_cell.angle_beta   90.00
_cell.angle_gamma   90.00
#
_symmetry.space_group_name_H-M   'P 1'
#
loop_
_entity.id
_entity.type
_entity.pdbx_description
1 polymer ?
#
loop_
_entity_poly.entity_id
_entity_poly.type
_entity_poly.pdbx_seq_one_letter_code
_entity_poly.pdbx_strand_id
1 'polypeptide(L)'
;MTVREIEAKSVLRKYKKIDSWFLSRYGMNLYRGCTHNCIYCDGRAEGYYVDGEFGEDVTVKVNAIEILRREFDPKRKRTPFKQGFVMIGGGVGDSYQPIEKTYQLSRKVLELMGEYNFPIHILTKSTLIKRDIDILKKINRKSKTIVSLSFSSVDDKISAIFEPGVPLPSERLKTLTYFNNYCCYRSYYRTFRSHAG
;
A
#
# COMPACT_ATOMS: atom_id res chain seq x y z
N MET A 1 11.00 0.57 18.48
CA MET A 1 9.96 1.08 17.55
C MET A 1 9.33 2.32 18.15
N THR A 2 9.74 3.49 17.70
CA THR A 2 9.10 4.76 18.07
C THR A 2 7.96 5.04 17.10
N VAL A 3 6.79 5.38 17.62
CA VAL A 3 5.63 5.74 16.81
C VAL A 3 5.34 7.22 17.00
N ARG A 4 5.32 7.98 15.91
CA ARG A 4 4.99 9.40 15.91
C ARG A 4 3.67 9.62 15.20
N GLU A 5 2.68 10.12 15.91
CA GLU A 5 1.41 10.51 15.30
C GLU A 5 1.50 11.95 14.78
N ILE A 6 1.00 12.18 13.56
CA ILE A 6 0.93 13.50 12.95
C ILE A 6 -0.42 13.74 12.31
N GLU A 7 -0.76 15.02 12.19
CA GLU A 7 -1.83 15.48 11.32
C GLU A 7 -1.27 15.90 9.97
N ALA A 8 -1.74 15.25 8.90
CA ALA A 8 -1.37 15.61 7.55
C ALA A 8 -2.22 16.79 7.04
N LYS A 9 -1.70 17.51 6.03
CA LYS A 9 -2.48 18.53 5.29
C LYS A 9 -3.18 17.94 4.06
N SER A 10 -2.61 16.90 3.48
CA SER A 10 -3.15 16.14 2.34
C SER A 10 -2.62 14.71 2.39
N VAL A 11 -3.40 13.78 1.86
CA VAL A 11 -3.07 12.35 1.82
C VAL A 11 -2.99 11.85 0.39
N LEU A 12 -3.90 12.32 -0.47
CA LEU A 12 -3.99 11.87 -1.84
C LEU A 12 -3.03 12.63 -2.76
N ARG A 13 -2.13 11.87 -3.38
CA ARG A 13 -1.24 12.36 -4.43
C ARG A 13 -1.82 12.02 -5.79
N LYS A 14 -1.82 12.98 -6.72
CA LYS A 14 -2.16 12.76 -8.13
C LYS A 14 -0.89 12.55 -8.94
N TYR A 15 -0.82 11.47 -9.71
CA TYR A 15 0.29 11.21 -10.63
C TYR A 15 0.12 11.99 -11.94
N LYS A 16 1.24 12.48 -12.51
CA LYS A 16 1.25 13.22 -13.78
C LYS A 16 0.98 12.30 -14.98
N LYS A 17 1.52 11.08 -14.91
CA LYS A 17 1.33 10.00 -15.91
C LYS A 17 0.95 8.73 -15.17
N ILE A 18 0.13 7.91 -15.81
CA ILE A 18 -0.11 6.53 -15.37
C ILE A 18 1.05 5.72 -15.95
N ASP A 19 1.84 5.10 -15.10
CA ASP A 19 2.98 4.30 -15.55
C ASP A 19 2.54 2.89 -15.97
N SER A 20 3.43 2.18 -16.65
CA SER A 20 3.12 0.84 -17.18
C SER A 20 3.08 -0.26 -16.11
N TRP A 21 3.62 0.00 -14.92
CA TRP A 21 3.72 -0.94 -13.81
C TRP A 21 2.54 -0.81 -12.85
N PHE A 22 2.13 0.43 -12.57
CA PHE A 22 1.03 0.77 -11.68
C PHE A 22 -0.05 1.53 -12.47
N LEU A 23 -1.19 0.86 -12.68
CA LEU A 23 -2.36 1.43 -13.38
C LEU A 23 -3.13 2.46 -12.52
N SER A 24 -2.40 3.22 -11.70
CA SER A 24 -2.92 4.11 -10.68
C SER A 24 -2.80 5.56 -11.11
N ARG A 25 -3.92 6.29 -11.06
CA ARG A 25 -3.93 7.75 -11.30
C ARG A 25 -3.61 8.53 -10.02
N TYR A 26 -3.91 7.92 -8.89
CA TYR A 26 -3.72 8.49 -7.56
C TYR A 26 -2.98 7.50 -6.68
N GLY A 27 -2.31 8.01 -5.66
CA GLY A 27 -1.69 7.18 -4.63
C GLY A 27 -1.73 7.90 -3.29
N MET A 28 -1.59 7.14 -2.21
CA MET A 28 -1.51 7.70 -0.87
C MET A 28 -0.58 6.88 0.02
N ASN A 29 0.08 7.59 0.94
CA ASN A 29 0.90 7.01 1.98
C ASN A 29 0.27 7.33 3.34
N LEU A 30 -0.20 6.30 4.04
CA LEU A 30 -0.83 6.41 5.37
C LEU A 30 0.21 6.48 6.49
N TYR A 31 1.37 5.88 6.22
CA TYR A 31 2.52 5.81 7.10
C TYR A 31 3.76 6.37 6.38
N ARG A 32 4.75 6.81 7.15
CA ARG A 32 6.11 7.09 6.68
C ARG A 32 7.08 6.30 7.55
N GLY A 33 8.07 5.66 6.92
CA GLY A 33 8.87 4.63 7.59
C GLY A 33 8.21 3.26 7.49
N CYS A 34 9.03 2.22 7.53
CA CYS A 34 8.59 0.85 7.30
C CYS A 34 9.37 -0.16 8.15
N THR A 35 8.68 -0.79 9.11
CA THR A 35 9.25 -1.81 10.01
C THR A 35 9.48 -3.18 9.34
N HIS A 36 9.09 -3.33 8.08
CA HIS A 36 9.56 -4.45 7.24
C HIS A 36 11.09 -4.42 7.04
N ASN A 37 11.70 -3.23 7.16
CA ASN A 37 13.15 -3.04 7.19
C ASN A 37 13.91 -3.65 6.00
N CYS A 38 13.34 -3.64 4.79
CA CYS A 38 14.02 -4.15 3.61
C CYS A 38 15.33 -3.38 3.36
N ILE A 39 16.43 -4.08 3.14
CA ILE A 39 17.76 -3.47 3.00
C ILE A 39 17.82 -2.57 1.75
N TYR A 40 17.18 -2.99 0.66
CA TYR A 40 17.14 -2.28 -0.62
C TYR A 40 16.00 -1.25 -0.73
N CYS A 41 15.33 -0.89 0.37
CA CYS A 41 14.15 -0.04 0.30
C CYS A 41 14.50 1.38 -0.18
N ASP A 42 13.82 1.82 -1.25
CA ASP A 42 13.93 3.18 -1.76
C ASP A 42 13.48 4.23 -0.74
N GLY A 43 12.52 3.89 0.14
CA GLY A 43 12.07 4.73 1.25
C GLY A 43 13.18 5.19 2.23
N ARG A 44 14.38 4.60 2.17
CA ARG A 44 15.57 5.05 2.90
C ARG A 44 16.23 6.29 2.28
N ALA A 45 15.95 6.60 1.02
CA ALA A 45 16.59 7.74 0.35
C ALA A 45 16.15 9.07 0.96
N GLU A 46 17.10 9.98 1.17
CA GLU A 46 16.86 11.29 1.81
C GLU A 46 15.74 12.10 1.16
N GLY A 47 15.59 11.99 -0.17
CA GLY A 47 14.53 12.66 -0.93
C GLY A 47 13.10 12.26 -0.55
N TYR A 48 12.93 11.21 0.27
CA TYR A 48 11.66 10.82 0.84
C TYR A 48 11.35 11.51 2.16
N TYR A 49 12.32 12.17 2.81
CA TYR A 49 12.19 12.94 4.06
C TYR A 49 11.54 12.16 5.21
N VAL A 50 11.86 10.88 5.36
CA VAL A 50 11.34 10.07 6.49
C VAL A 50 12.10 10.47 7.76
N ASP A 51 11.36 10.93 8.77
CA ASP A 51 11.94 11.31 10.06
C ASP A 51 12.34 10.06 10.87
N GLY A 52 13.41 10.17 11.66
CA GLY A 52 13.88 9.10 12.55
C GLY A 52 14.67 8.01 11.82
N GLU A 53 14.77 6.85 12.46
CA GLU A 53 15.52 5.71 11.94
C GLU A 53 14.64 4.80 11.08
N PHE A 54 14.95 4.71 9.77
CA PHE A 54 14.18 3.87 8.85
C PHE A 54 14.36 2.38 9.16
N GLY A 55 13.25 1.70 9.42
CA GLY A 55 13.24 0.29 9.84
C GLY A 55 12.76 0.14 11.29
N GLU A 56 12.85 1.20 12.08
CA GLU A 56 12.48 1.22 13.48
C GLU A 56 11.37 2.21 13.79
N ASP A 57 11.45 3.41 13.23
CA ASP A 57 10.52 4.49 13.48
C ASP A 57 9.44 4.56 12.40
N VAL A 58 8.20 4.86 12.84
CA VAL A 58 7.07 5.04 11.95
C VAL A 58 6.29 6.29 12.32
N THR A 59 6.09 7.14 11.33
CA THR A 59 5.15 8.27 11.42
C THR A 59 3.79 7.87 10.88
N VAL A 60 2.74 8.09 11.66
CA VAL A 60 1.36 7.72 11.36
C VAL A 60 0.52 8.97 11.11
N LYS A 61 -0.20 9.01 9.98
CA LYS A 61 -1.13 10.11 9.67
C LYS A 61 -2.50 9.84 10.25
N VAL A 62 -2.71 10.19 11.52
CA VAL A 62 -3.93 9.80 12.27
C VAL A 62 -5.21 10.41 11.71
N ASN A 63 -5.14 11.59 11.12
CA ASN A 63 -6.27 12.28 10.50
C ASN A 63 -6.51 11.89 9.02
N ALA A 64 -5.85 10.83 8.51
CA ALA A 64 -5.89 10.51 7.09
C ALA A 64 -7.32 10.27 6.55
N ILE A 65 -8.18 9.63 7.33
CA ILE A 65 -9.56 9.33 6.93
C ILE A 65 -10.41 10.60 6.84
N GLU A 66 -10.24 11.52 7.78
CA GLU A 66 -10.93 12.81 7.78
C GLU A 66 -10.55 13.63 6.55
N ILE A 67 -9.25 13.70 6.24
CA ILE A 67 -8.74 14.37 5.04
C ILE A 67 -9.31 13.73 3.78
N LEU A 68 -9.24 12.40 3.66
CA LEU A 68 -9.71 11.70 2.47
C LEU A 68 -11.21 11.88 2.25
N ARG A 69 -12.03 11.90 3.30
CA ARG A 69 -13.47 12.23 3.19
C ARG A 69 -13.67 13.61 2.56
N ARG A 70 -12.89 14.61 2.98
CA ARG A 70 -12.93 15.97 2.40
C ARG A 70 -12.37 16.00 0.97
N GLU A 71 -11.32 15.24 0.69
CA GLU A 71 -10.68 15.19 -0.62
C GLU A 71 -11.52 14.46 -1.68
N PHE A 72 -12.34 13.48 -1.27
CA PHE A 72 -13.26 12.74 -2.14
C PHE A 72 -14.66 13.34 -2.26
N ASP A 73 -15.08 14.21 -1.35
CA ASP A 73 -16.40 14.86 -1.39
C ASP A 73 -16.62 15.63 -2.71
N PRO A 74 -17.53 15.18 -3.60
CA PRO A 74 -17.81 15.84 -4.86
C PRO A 74 -18.31 17.27 -4.68
N LYS A 75 -19.00 17.59 -3.57
CA LYS A 75 -19.53 18.93 -3.30
C LYS A 75 -18.42 19.95 -3.07
N ARG A 76 -17.22 19.49 -2.68
CA ARG A 76 -16.04 20.33 -2.47
C ARG A 76 -15.19 20.50 -3.73
N LYS A 77 -15.61 19.95 -4.88
CA LYS A 77 -14.83 19.95 -6.11
C LYS A 77 -15.51 20.75 -7.20
N ARG A 78 -14.78 21.74 -7.72
CA ARG A 78 -15.15 22.46 -8.96
C ARG A 78 -15.14 21.55 -10.19
N THR A 79 -14.27 20.53 -10.19
CA THR A 79 -14.15 19.57 -11.30
C THR A 79 -14.26 18.15 -10.74
N PRO A 80 -15.09 17.27 -11.34
CA PRO A 80 -15.22 15.89 -10.89
C PRO A 80 -13.89 15.14 -10.84
N PHE A 81 -13.80 14.18 -9.94
CA PHE A 81 -12.65 13.28 -9.87
C PHE A 81 -12.55 12.48 -11.17
N LYS A 82 -11.37 12.48 -11.80
CA LYS A 82 -11.15 11.64 -12.97
C LYS A 82 -11.10 10.18 -12.52
N GLN A 83 -11.72 9.29 -13.29
CA GLN A 83 -11.64 7.86 -13.01
C GLN A 83 -10.18 7.36 -13.11
N GLY A 84 -9.84 6.44 -12.22
CA GLY A 84 -8.54 5.79 -12.15
C GLY A 84 -8.31 5.13 -10.80
N PHE A 85 -7.47 4.09 -10.76
CA PHE A 85 -7.15 3.42 -9.51
C PHE A 85 -6.45 4.37 -8.54
N VAL A 86 -6.78 4.21 -7.27
CA VAL A 86 -6.04 4.80 -6.16
C VAL A 86 -5.13 3.74 -5.57
N MET A 87 -3.85 4.03 -5.45
CA MET A 87 -2.87 3.11 -4.88
C MET A 87 -2.70 3.31 -3.39
N ILE A 88 -2.68 2.22 -2.62
CA ILE A 88 -2.16 2.18 -1.25
C ILE A 88 -0.90 1.32 -1.20
N GLY A 89 0.14 1.84 -0.55
CA GLY A 89 1.47 1.23 -0.52
C GLY A 89 2.39 1.71 -1.65
N GLY A 90 3.69 1.43 -1.48
CA GLY A 90 4.76 1.91 -2.36
C GLY A 90 5.39 3.23 -1.90
N GLY A 91 6.62 3.51 -2.34
CA GLY A 91 7.39 4.66 -1.89
C GLY A 91 7.87 4.52 -0.44
N VAL A 92 7.41 5.40 0.46
CA VAL A 92 7.97 5.57 1.83
C VAL A 92 7.56 4.52 2.86
N GLY A 93 6.82 3.48 2.47
CA GLY A 93 6.48 2.38 3.35
C GLY A 93 5.36 1.47 2.85
N ASP A 94 5.14 0.39 3.58
CA ASP A 94 4.05 -0.56 3.34
C ASP A 94 2.86 -0.22 4.24
N SER A 95 1.67 -0.13 3.65
CA SER A 95 0.46 0.22 4.40
C SER A 95 -0.07 -0.93 5.26
N TYR A 96 0.41 -2.16 5.04
CA TYR A 96 0.11 -3.36 5.82
C TYR A 96 1.29 -3.84 6.66
N GLN A 97 2.25 -2.96 6.96
CA GLN A 97 3.31 -3.23 7.93
C GLN A 97 2.72 -3.50 9.34
N PRO A 98 3.48 -4.11 10.28
CA PRO A 98 2.97 -4.53 11.59
C PRO A 98 2.06 -3.55 12.35
N ILE A 99 2.37 -2.24 12.33
CA ILE A 99 1.59 -1.21 13.03
C ILE A 99 0.14 -1.06 12.50
N GLU A 100 -0.14 -1.50 11.28
CA GLU A 100 -1.49 -1.50 10.69
C GLU A 100 -2.46 -2.42 11.44
N LYS A 101 -1.96 -3.39 12.23
CA LYS A 101 -2.81 -4.19 13.13
C LYS A 101 -3.50 -3.31 14.18
N THR A 102 -2.83 -2.25 14.62
CA THR A 102 -3.32 -1.31 15.64
C THR A 102 -4.14 -0.18 15.03
N TYR A 103 -3.57 0.57 14.07
CA TYR A 103 -4.22 1.78 13.56
C TYR A 103 -5.35 1.53 12.57
N GLN A 104 -5.25 0.42 11.81
CA GLN A 104 -6.21 -0.01 10.80
C GLN A 104 -6.54 1.07 9.75
N LEU A 105 -5.59 1.97 9.44
CA LEU A 105 -5.83 3.06 8.48
C LEU A 105 -6.10 2.50 7.09
N SER A 106 -5.40 1.43 6.67
CA SER A 106 -5.65 0.81 5.37
C SER A 106 -7.06 0.25 5.30
N ARG A 107 -7.53 -0.43 6.36
CA ARG A 107 -8.92 -0.94 6.42
C ARG A 107 -9.95 0.18 6.30
N LYS A 108 -9.79 1.25 7.09
CA LYS A 108 -10.69 2.43 7.06
C LYS A 108 -10.66 3.13 5.69
N VAL A 109 -9.51 3.18 5.03
CA VAL A 109 -9.42 3.66 3.65
C VAL A 109 -10.22 2.76 2.72
N LEU A 110 -10.08 1.43 2.80
CA LEU A 110 -10.86 0.52 1.95
C LEU A 110 -12.37 0.71 2.12
N GLU A 111 -12.84 0.88 3.35
CA GLU A 111 -14.25 1.18 3.64
C GLU A 111 -14.70 2.46 2.92
N LEU A 112 -13.91 3.53 3.06
CA LEU A 112 -14.16 4.80 2.37
C LEU A 112 -14.16 4.65 0.84
N MET A 113 -13.22 3.89 0.28
CA MET A 113 -13.16 3.63 -1.16
C MET A 113 -14.41 2.89 -1.65
N GLY A 114 -14.94 1.97 -0.84
CA GLY A 114 -16.19 1.27 -1.10
C GLY A 114 -17.43 2.17 -1.02
N GLU A 115 -17.44 3.17 -0.13
CA GLU A 115 -18.50 4.18 -0.04
C GLU A 115 -18.55 5.06 -1.30
N TYR A 116 -17.38 5.53 -1.76
CA TYR A 116 -17.27 6.44 -2.92
C TYR A 116 -17.12 5.71 -4.27
N ASN A 117 -17.18 4.38 -4.28
CA ASN A 117 -17.02 3.52 -5.47
C ASN A 117 -15.73 3.78 -6.26
N PHE A 118 -14.62 4.06 -5.58
CA PHE A 118 -13.33 4.20 -6.24
C PHE A 118 -12.65 2.83 -6.44
N PRO A 119 -12.01 2.57 -7.60
CA PRO A 119 -11.14 1.42 -7.76
C PRO A 119 -9.89 1.55 -6.90
N ILE A 120 -9.44 0.44 -6.31
CA ILE A 120 -8.25 0.41 -5.43
C ILE A 120 -7.18 -0.55 -5.95
N HIS A 121 -5.92 -0.13 -5.90
CA HIS A 121 -4.74 -0.96 -6.14
C HIS A 121 -3.91 -1.02 -4.86
N ILE A 122 -3.63 -2.21 -4.38
CA ILE A 122 -2.88 -2.46 -3.15
C ILE A 122 -1.54 -3.06 -3.53
N LEU A 123 -0.46 -2.43 -3.11
CA LEU A 123 0.89 -2.98 -3.20
C LEU A 123 1.41 -3.25 -1.79
N THR A 124 1.70 -4.51 -1.46
CA THR A 124 2.20 -4.89 -0.14
C THR A 124 3.13 -6.09 -0.20
N LYS A 125 3.92 -6.29 0.85
CA LYS A 125 4.64 -7.54 1.15
C LYS A 125 4.00 -8.32 2.32
N SER A 126 2.97 -7.78 2.95
CA SER A 126 2.39 -8.34 4.16
C SER A 126 1.26 -9.33 3.86
N THR A 127 1.16 -10.38 4.67
CA THR A 127 0.03 -11.32 4.65
C THR A 127 -1.20 -10.79 5.40
N LEU A 128 -1.06 -9.66 6.12
CA LEU A 128 -2.14 -9.01 6.88
C LEU A 128 -3.31 -8.58 5.99
N ILE A 129 -3.05 -8.32 4.71
CA ILE A 129 -4.08 -7.98 3.70
C ILE A 129 -5.24 -8.99 3.66
N LYS A 130 -5.03 -10.25 4.05
CA LYS A 130 -6.10 -11.26 4.16
C LYS A 130 -7.22 -10.84 5.10
N ARG A 131 -6.93 -10.04 6.13
CA ARG A 131 -7.91 -9.48 7.09
C ARG A 131 -9.05 -8.75 6.39
N ASP A 132 -8.72 -8.04 5.30
CA ASP A 132 -9.64 -7.09 4.67
C ASP A 132 -10.31 -7.66 3.40
N ILE A 133 -10.27 -8.99 3.21
CA ILE A 133 -10.89 -9.69 2.07
C ILE A 133 -12.39 -9.37 1.93
N ASP A 134 -13.09 -9.18 3.04
CA ASP A 134 -14.52 -8.90 3.08
C ASP A 134 -14.84 -7.55 2.40
N ILE A 135 -14.01 -6.54 2.65
CA ILE A 135 -14.14 -5.20 2.04
C ILE A 135 -13.66 -5.25 0.59
N LEU A 136 -12.54 -5.90 0.32
CA LEU A 136 -11.98 -6.01 -1.03
C LEU A 136 -12.95 -6.68 -2.01
N LYS A 137 -13.68 -7.72 -1.57
CA LYS A 137 -14.75 -8.35 -2.37
C LYS A 137 -15.87 -7.36 -2.69
N LYS A 138 -16.27 -6.51 -1.74
CA LYS A 138 -17.32 -5.50 -1.95
C LYS A 138 -16.87 -4.43 -2.95
N ILE A 139 -15.64 -3.91 -2.83
CA ILE A 139 -15.08 -2.94 -3.77
C ILE A 139 -14.98 -3.56 -5.18
N ASN A 140 -14.45 -4.77 -5.28
CA ASN A 140 -14.23 -5.41 -6.58
C ASN A 140 -15.53 -5.63 -7.39
N ARG A 141 -16.65 -5.87 -6.70
CA ARG A 141 -17.98 -5.98 -7.33
C ARG A 141 -18.47 -4.66 -7.93
N LYS A 142 -18.08 -3.52 -7.37
CA LYS A 142 -18.59 -2.19 -7.78
C LYS A 142 -17.62 -1.43 -8.69
N SER A 143 -16.35 -1.33 -8.30
CA SER A 143 -15.38 -0.42 -8.93
C SER A 143 -14.10 -1.09 -9.42
N LYS A 144 -13.83 -2.34 -9.00
CA LYS A 144 -12.59 -3.13 -9.23
C LYS A 144 -11.53 -2.95 -8.15
N THR A 145 -10.77 -4.02 -7.98
CA THR A 145 -9.63 -4.04 -7.07
C THR A 145 -8.44 -4.72 -7.76
N ILE A 146 -7.23 -4.30 -7.41
CA ILE A 146 -5.97 -4.99 -7.73
C ILE A 146 -5.21 -5.23 -6.43
N VAL A 147 -4.77 -6.46 -6.18
CA VAL A 147 -3.90 -6.81 -5.05
C VAL A 147 -2.59 -7.33 -5.63
N SER A 148 -1.51 -6.64 -5.32
CA SER A 148 -0.15 -6.92 -5.79
C SER A 148 0.73 -7.26 -4.59
N LEU A 149 1.32 -8.46 -4.61
CA LEU A 149 2.32 -8.87 -3.63
C LEU A 149 3.73 -8.71 -4.21
N SER A 150 4.58 -7.99 -3.50
CA SER A 150 5.96 -7.74 -3.90
C SER A 150 6.87 -8.86 -3.39
N PHE A 151 7.83 -9.28 -4.22
CA PHE A 151 8.84 -10.31 -3.92
C PHE A 151 10.21 -9.83 -4.40
N SER A 152 11.24 -9.90 -3.57
CA SER A 152 12.64 -9.74 -4.03
C SER A 152 13.18 -11.05 -4.61
N SER A 153 12.84 -12.15 -3.95
CA SER A 153 13.18 -13.54 -4.29
C SER A 153 11.99 -14.44 -3.94
N VAL A 154 11.94 -15.61 -4.56
CA VAL A 154 11.02 -16.71 -4.19
C VAL A 154 11.65 -17.74 -3.26
N ASP A 155 12.95 -17.60 -2.99
CA ASP A 155 13.67 -18.41 -2.00
C ASP A 155 13.56 -17.75 -0.62
N ASP A 156 13.05 -18.50 0.35
CA ASP A 156 12.80 -18.02 1.72
C ASP A 156 14.09 -17.60 2.43
N LYS A 157 15.21 -18.31 2.21
CA LYS A 157 16.50 -18.00 2.85
C LYS A 157 17.08 -16.72 2.27
N ILE A 158 17.04 -16.56 0.94
CA ILE A 158 17.52 -15.35 0.27
C ILE A 158 16.67 -14.15 0.68
N SER A 159 15.35 -14.29 0.67
CA SER A 159 14.44 -13.20 1.03
C SER A 159 14.63 -12.76 2.48
N ALA A 160 14.82 -13.69 3.43
CA ALA A 160 15.04 -13.37 4.84
C ALA A 160 16.28 -12.49 5.08
N ILE A 161 17.33 -12.61 4.24
CA ILE A 161 18.52 -11.76 4.32
C ILE A 161 18.18 -10.31 3.96
N PHE A 162 17.43 -10.10 2.87
CA PHE A 162 17.15 -8.76 2.34
C PHE A 162 15.89 -8.11 2.90
N GLU A 163 14.96 -8.89 3.44
CA GLU A 163 13.64 -8.48 3.89
C GLU A 163 13.35 -9.02 5.32
N PRO A 164 14.16 -8.67 6.34
CA PRO A 164 14.14 -9.33 7.65
C PRO A 164 12.82 -9.18 8.43
N GLY A 165 12.05 -8.10 8.19
CA GLY A 165 10.76 -7.87 8.83
C GLY A 165 9.55 -8.30 7.99
N VAL A 166 9.76 -8.95 6.84
CA VAL A 166 8.70 -9.31 5.88
C VAL A 166 8.34 -10.80 6.00
N PRO A 167 7.06 -11.18 5.87
CA PRO A 167 6.68 -12.59 5.76
C PRO A 167 7.41 -13.32 4.63
N LEU A 168 7.70 -14.61 4.83
CA LEU A 168 8.47 -15.38 3.87
C LEU A 168 7.79 -15.42 2.49
N PRO A 169 8.54 -15.46 1.39
CA PRO A 169 8.00 -15.65 0.04
C PRO A 169 6.99 -16.79 -0.04
N SER A 170 7.26 -17.93 0.59
CA SER A 170 6.33 -19.07 0.64
C SER A 170 4.96 -18.71 1.25
N GLU A 171 4.92 -17.87 2.29
CA GLU A 171 3.68 -17.39 2.91
C GLU A 171 2.95 -16.35 2.05
N ARG A 172 3.71 -15.47 1.38
CA ARG A 172 3.16 -14.51 0.42
C ARG A 172 2.57 -15.23 -0.81
N LEU A 173 3.21 -16.28 -1.31
CA LEU A 173 2.66 -17.12 -2.39
C LEU A 173 1.35 -17.79 -1.97
N LYS A 174 1.29 -18.38 -0.76
CA LYS A 174 0.04 -18.91 -0.19
C LYS A 174 -1.04 -17.83 -0.09
N THR A 175 -0.65 -16.61 0.29
CA THR A 175 -1.57 -15.47 0.34
C THR A 175 -2.09 -15.11 -1.05
N LEU A 176 -1.25 -15.16 -2.08
CA LEU A 176 -1.71 -14.96 -3.45
C LEU A 176 -2.72 -16.01 -3.89
N THR A 177 -2.44 -17.30 -3.63
CA THR A 177 -3.38 -18.39 -3.90
C THR A 177 -4.70 -18.19 -3.17
N TYR A 178 -4.66 -17.73 -1.91
CA TYR A 178 -5.84 -17.37 -1.16
C TYR A 178 -6.68 -16.32 -1.91
N PHE A 179 -6.09 -15.21 -2.36
CA PHE A 179 -6.83 -14.19 -3.11
C PHE A 179 -7.38 -14.71 -4.44
N ASN A 180 -6.63 -15.55 -5.17
CA ASN A 180 -7.07 -16.13 -6.43
C ASN A 180 -8.35 -16.98 -6.28
N ASN A 181 -8.47 -17.69 -5.15
CA ASN A 181 -9.65 -18.52 -4.86
C ASN A 181 -10.91 -17.70 -4.52
N TYR A 182 -10.75 -16.47 -4.00
CA TYR A 182 -11.87 -15.65 -3.52
C TYR A 182 -12.25 -14.50 -4.45
N CYS A 183 -11.33 -14.09 -5.31
CA CYS A 183 -11.50 -13.01 -6.25
C CYS A 183 -10.65 -13.31 -7.48
N CYS A 184 -11.26 -13.23 -8.66
CA CYS A 184 -10.55 -13.30 -9.94
C CYS A 184 -9.53 -12.12 -10.00
N TYR A 185 -8.28 -12.35 -9.57
CA TYR A 185 -7.20 -11.35 -9.49
C TYR A 185 -6.05 -11.74 -10.40
N ARG A 186 -5.47 -10.74 -11.07
CA ARG A 186 -4.28 -10.87 -11.90
C ARG A 186 -3.07 -10.47 -11.06
N SER A 187 -2.23 -11.44 -10.69
CA SER A 187 -0.96 -11.18 -9.99
C SER A 187 0.12 -10.75 -10.96
N TYR A 188 0.85 -9.69 -10.64
CA TYR A 188 2.10 -9.34 -11.32
C TYR A 188 3.27 -9.66 -10.40
N TYR A 189 4.08 -10.65 -10.79
CA TYR A 189 5.36 -10.94 -10.16
C TYR A 189 6.45 -10.08 -10.79
N ARG A 190 7.37 -9.54 -9.99
CA ARG A 190 8.64 -9.06 -10.52
C ARG A 190 9.79 -9.18 -9.53
N THR A 191 10.83 -9.88 -9.96
CA THR A 191 12.17 -9.87 -9.38
C THR A 191 12.89 -8.58 -9.78
N PHE A 192 13.63 -7.96 -8.85
CA PHE A 192 14.55 -6.87 -9.16
C PHE A 192 15.67 -7.43 -10.06
N ARG A 193 15.60 -7.21 -11.38
CA ARG A 193 16.78 -7.27 -12.23
C ARG A 193 17.48 -5.92 -12.13
N SER A 194 18.57 -5.88 -11.36
CA SER A 194 19.56 -4.80 -11.43
C SER A 194 19.98 -4.64 -12.89
N HIS A 195 19.71 -3.48 -13.47
CA HIS A 195 20.38 -3.08 -14.71
C HIS A 195 21.79 -2.68 -14.29
N ALA A 196 22.71 -3.65 -14.41
CA ALA A 196 24.13 -3.37 -14.43
C ALA A 196 24.54 -3.32 -15.91
N GLY A 197 25.09 -2.18 -16.34
CA GLY A 197 25.70 -1.98 -17.67
C GLY A 197 24.73 -1.58 -18.75
#